data_AF-A0A5K7XMY2-F1
#
_entry.id   AF-A0A5K7XMY2-F1
#
_cell.length_a   1.000
_cell.length_b   1.000
_cell.length_c   1.000
_cell.angle_alpha   90.00
_cell.angle_beta   90.00
_cell.angle_gamma   90.00
#
_symmetry.space_group_name_H-M   'P 1'
#
loop_
_entity.id
_entity.type
_entity.pdbx_description
1 polymer ?
#
loop_
_entity_poly.entity_id
_entity_poly.type
_entity_poly.pdbx_seq_one_letter_code
_entity_poly.pdbx_strand_id
1 'polypeptide(L)'
;MQISGRLIIVVMFALAIAMSGGAWLYQYSYSRHSAEFWGPAGSLIVKSPELQLLELAPADSPAEGEDAGAEVDLSNQVAGRNVVDHHDLRKKPGLIHLRHVFTQDSNFVWDERSVEPVDGGKREWAYAVRFVDGEAEQIVLFTRDFELMGKLSADGATVEVLPCARMAGAVTTYLRDVGALERNSNREVPSP
;
A
#
# COMPACT_ATOMS: atom_id res chain seq x y z
N MET A 1 -42.77 -4.86 42.52
CA MET A 1 -42.71 -4.05 41.27
C MET A 1 -42.95 -4.98 40.09
N GLN A 2 -44.13 -4.92 39.45
CA GLN A 2 -44.36 -5.65 38.20
C GLN A 2 -43.73 -4.87 37.06
N ILE A 3 -42.68 -5.41 36.46
CA ILE A 3 -42.08 -4.82 35.27
C ILE A 3 -43.05 -5.04 34.11
N SER A 4 -43.67 -3.96 33.63
CA SER A 4 -44.58 -4.01 32.48
C SER A 4 -43.80 -4.45 31.24
N GLY A 5 -44.30 -5.43 30.48
CA GLY A 5 -43.64 -5.91 29.25
C GLY A 5 -43.35 -4.82 28.22
N ARG A 6 -44.13 -3.72 28.24
CA ARG A 6 -43.87 -2.51 27.44
C ARG A 6 -42.52 -1.88 27.77
N LEU A 7 -42.11 -1.87 29.04
CA LEU A 7 -40.82 -1.31 29.46
C LEU A 7 -39.65 -2.11 28.88
N ILE A 8 -39.76 -3.45 28.87
CA ILE A 8 -38.73 -4.34 28.31
C ILE A 8 -38.54 -4.05 26.83
N ILE A 9 -39.63 -3.92 26.07
CA ILE A 9 -39.58 -3.62 24.64
C ILE A 9 -38.85 -2.28 24.40
N VAL A 10 -39.19 -1.24 25.15
CA VAL A 10 -38.54 0.09 25.02
C VAL A 10 -37.04 0.01 25.29
N VAL A 11 -36.62 -0.72 26.35
CA VAL A 11 -35.20 -0.88 26.68
C VAL A 11 -34.45 -1.65 25.58
N MET A 12 -35.03 -2.71 25.04
CA MET A 12 -34.42 -3.47 23.95
C MET A 12 -34.23 -2.61 22.69
N PHE A 13 -35.23 -1.81 22.31
CA PHE A 13 -35.12 -0.89 21.19
C PHE A 13 -34.05 0.17 21.42
N ALA A 14 -34.00 0.76 22.62
CA ALA A 14 -32.97 1.74 22.97
C ALA A 14 -31.56 1.14 22.88
N LEU A 15 -31.37 -0.09 23.36
CA LEU A 15 -30.10 -0.80 23.28
C LEU A 15 -29.71 -1.11 21.82
N ALA A 16 -30.66 -1.55 21.00
CA ALA A 16 -30.43 -1.82 19.58
C ALA A 16 -30.00 -0.55 18.82
N ILE A 17 -30.66 0.59 19.07
CA ILE A 17 -30.29 1.88 18.48
C ILE A 17 -28.91 2.31 18.95
N ALA A 18 -28.59 2.17 20.24
CA ALA A 18 -27.29 2.51 20.78
C ALA A 18 -26.16 1.67 20.15
N MET A 19 -26.36 0.35 20.02
CA MET A 19 -25.40 -0.54 19.35
C MET A 19 -25.25 -0.20 17.87
N SER A 20 -26.35 0.06 17.16
CA SER A 20 -26.31 0.44 15.74
C SER A 20 -25.58 1.77 15.52
N GLY A 21 -25.88 2.79 16.32
CA GLY A 21 -25.19 4.07 16.27
C GLY A 21 -23.70 3.95 16.63
N GLY A 22 -23.38 3.15 17.65
CA GLY A 22 -22.00 2.86 18.03
C GLY A 22 -21.21 2.17 16.92
N ALA A 23 -21.78 1.16 16.27
CA ALA A 23 -21.15 0.48 15.15
C ALA A 23 -20.91 1.43 13.96
N TRP A 24 -21.84 2.32 13.67
CA TRP A 24 -21.68 3.30 12.59
C TRP A 24 -20.56 4.30 12.90
N LEU A 25 -20.53 4.88 14.10
CA LEU A 25 -19.47 5.81 14.51
C LEU A 25 -18.09 5.14 14.48
N TYR A 26 -18.00 3.90 14.96
CA TYR A 26 -16.77 3.12 14.91
C TYR A 26 -16.30 2.91 13.47
N GLN A 27 -17.18 2.44 12.58
CA GLN A 27 -16.86 2.22 11.17
C GLN A 27 -16.43 3.52 10.47
N TYR A 28 -17.09 4.63 10.78
CA TYR A 28 -16.75 5.94 10.23
C TYR A 28 -15.35 6.39 10.66
N SER A 29 -14.98 6.17 11.92
CA SER A 29 -13.64 6.50 12.42
C SER A 29 -12.53 5.58 11.89
N TYR A 30 -12.88 4.35 11.49
CA TYR A 30 -11.92 3.29 11.15
C TYR A 30 -11.29 3.43 9.76
N SER A 31 -11.90 4.19 8.85
CA SER A 31 -11.46 4.29 7.44
C SER A 31 -11.34 5.73 6.94
N ARG A 32 -11.43 6.72 7.83
CA ARG A 32 -11.49 8.13 7.42
C ARG A 32 -10.16 8.61 6.88
N HIS A 33 -9.06 8.32 7.58
CA HIS A 33 -7.75 8.85 7.20
C HIS A 33 -7.24 8.19 5.91
N SER A 34 -7.47 6.88 5.74
CA SER A 34 -7.16 6.20 4.49
C SER A 34 -7.99 6.73 3.32
N ALA A 35 -9.30 6.96 3.51
CA ALA A 35 -10.14 7.55 2.48
C ALA A 35 -9.67 8.96 2.07
N GLU A 36 -9.29 9.80 3.05
CA GLU A 36 -8.75 11.14 2.80
C GLU A 36 -7.36 11.10 2.14
N PHE A 37 -6.50 10.17 2.56
CA PHE A 37 -5.15 10.00 2.02
C PHE A 37 -5.15 9.53 0.56
N TRP A 38 -5.95 8.52 0.24
CA TRP A 38 -6.04 8.01 -1.12
C TRP A 38 -6.88 8.91 -2.02
N GLY A 39 -7.89 9.59 -1.47
CA GLY A 39 -8.79 10.44 -2.24
C GLY A 39 -9.39 9.68 -3.44
N PRO A 40 -9.41 10.28 -4.65
CA PRO A 40 -9.91 9.62 -5.86
C PRO A 40 -9.18 8.31 -6.20
N ALA A 41 -7.89 8.21 -5.90
CA ALA A 41 -7.07 7.04 -6.19
C ALA A 41 -7.44 5.81 -5.34
N GLY A 42 -8.20 5.99 -4.25
CA GLY A 42 -8.64 4.88 -3.41
C GLY A 42 -9.51 3.87 -4.17
N SER A 43 -10.24 4.33 -5.18
CA SER A 43 -11.01 3.45 -6.07
C SER A 43 -10.11 2.51 -6.88
N LEU A 44 -8.94 2.99 -7.33
CA LEU A 44 -7.94 2.18 -8.05
C LEU A 44 -7.32 1.14 -7.11
N ILE A 45 -6.96 1.54 -5.89
CA ILE A 45 -6.41 0.62 -4.88
C ILE A 45 -7.35 -0.55 -4.61
N VAL A 46 -8.67 -0.32 -4.60
CA VAL A 46 -9.66 -1.37 -4.32
C VAL A 46 -10.08 -2.16 -5.55
N LYS A 47 -10.19 -1.52 -6.72
CA LYS A 47 -10.88 -2.10 -7.89
C LYS A 47 -10.03 -2.26 -9.15
N SER A 48 -8.79 -1.76 -9.18
CA SER A 48 -7.99 -1.78 -10.42
C SER A 48 -7.95 -3.18 -11.06
N PRO A 49 -8.24 -3.32 -12.35
CA PRO A 49 -8.12 -4.60 -13.04
C PRO A 49 -6.67 -5.05 -13.16
N GLU A 50 -5.73 -4.10 -13.16
CA GLU A 50 -4.30 -4.37 -13.29
C GLU A 50 -3.56 -4.04 -12.00
N LEU A 51 -2.72 -4.99 -11.58
CA LEU A 51 -1.84 -4.84 -10.43
C LEU A 51 -0.51 -5.51 -10.72
N GLN A 52 0.56 -4.74 -10.61
CA GLN A 52 1.94 -5.21 -10.79
C GLN A 52 2.76 -4.83 -9.56
N LEU A 53 3.61 -5.74 -9.10
CA LEU A 53 4.72 -5.42 -8.22
C LEU A 53 5.96 -5.25 -9.08
N LEU A 54 6.69 -4.16 -8.87
CA LEU A 54 7.90 -3.79 -9.56
C LEU A 54 9.03 -3.78 -8.55
N GLU A 55 10.15 -4.42 -8.88
CA GLU A 55 11.38 -4.27 -8.12
C GLU A 55 12.20 -3.11 -8.68
N LEU A 56 12.68 -2.22 -7.81
CA LEU A 56 13.37 -1.00 -8.19
C LEU A 56 14.87 -1.14 -7.95
N ALA A 57 15.66 -0.61 -8.87
CA ALA A 57 17.10 -0.51 -8.69
C ALA A 57 17.45 0.44 -7.53
N PRO A 58 18.57 0.20 -6.82
CA PRO A 58 19.13 1.18 -5.90
C PRO A 58 19.39 2.51 -6.61
N ALA A 59 19.25 3.63 -5.88
CA ALA A 59 19.41 4.97 -6.44
C ALA A 59 20.78 5.22 -7.10
N ASP A 60 21.82 4.55 -6.59
CA ASP A 60 23.20 4.68 -7.08
C ASP A 60 23.59 3.64 -8.13
N SER A 61 22.64 2.79 -8.55
CA SER A 61 22.93 1.79 -9.58
C SER A 61 22.90 2.48 -10.95
N PRO A 62 24.02 2.53 -11.70
CA PRO A 62 23.99 3.04 -13.05
C PRO A 62 22.98 2.23 -13.86
N ALA A 63 22.23 2.89 -14.74
CA ALA A 63 21.37 2.19 -15.67
C ALA A 63 22.23 1.17 -16.42
N GLU A 64 22.01 -0.13 -16.19
CA GLU A 64 22.64 -1.19 -16.97
C GLU A 64 22.13 -1.04 -18.41
N GLY A 65 22.92 -0.33 -19.22
CA GLY A 65 22.48 0.24 -20.48
C GLY A 65 23.13 1.56 -20.87
N GLU A 66 24.15 2.06 -20.15
CA GLU A 66 25.06 3.12 -20.64
C GLU A 66 25.95 2.60 -21.80
N ASP A 67 25.33 2.16 -22.89
CA ASP A 67 25.86 2.45 -24.22
C ASP A 67 25.47 3.90 -24.51
N ALA A 68 26.49 4.75 -24.62
CA ALA A 68 26.39 6.18 -24.89
C ALA A 68 25.65 6.46 -26.22
N GLY A 69 24.32 6.46 -26.17
CA GLY A 69 23.46 6.67 -27.34
C GLY A 69 22.08 6.00 -27.27
N ALA A 70 21.78 5.15 -26.28
CA ALA A 70 20.44 4.59 -26.12
C ALA A 70 19.51 5.59 -25.41
N GLU A 71 18.43 5.95 -26.09
CA GLU A 71 17.33 6.76 -25.58
C GLU A 71 16.86 6.17 -24.23
N VAL A 72 16.94 6.95 -23.15
CA VAL A 72 16.49 6.53 -21.81
C VAL A 72 15.03 6.14 -21.94
N ASP A 73 14.72 4.86 -21.76
CA ASP A 73 13.33 4.38 -21.76
C ASP A 73 12.65 4.82 -20.47
N LEU A 74 12.17 6.07 -20.47
CA LEU A 74 11.40 6.68 -19.39
C LEU A 74 10.13 5.88 -19.07
N SER A 75 9.70 4.97 -19.97
CA SER A 75 8.55 4.10 -19.72
C SER A 75 8.83 2.97 -18.72
N ASN A 76 10.11 2.66 -18.45
CA ASN A 76 10.54 1.63 -17.50
C ASN A 76 11.16 2.22 -16.21
N GLN A 77 10.83 3.47 -15.89
CA GLN A 77 11.24 4.12 -14.64
C GLN A 77 10.04 4.42 -13.74
N VAL A 78 10.26 4.29 -12.44
CA VAL A 78 9.30 4.64 -11.40
C VAL A 78 10.02 5.46 -10.33
N ALA A 79 9.51 6.67 -10.07
CA ALA A 79 10.09 7.59 -9.09
C ALA A 79 11.60 7.82 -9.28
N GLY A 80 12.02 8.05 -10.53
CA GLY A 80 13.43 8.29 -10.91
C GLY A 80 14.33 7.05 -10.82
N ARG A 81 13.76 5.85 -10.69
CA ARG A 81 14.51 4.59 -10.56
C ARG A 81 14.13 3.62 -11.67
N ASN A 82 15.12 2.88 -12.15
CA ASN A 82 14.88 1.81 -13.13
C ASN A 82 14.16 0.64 -12.47
N VAL A 83 13.21 0.05 -13.20
CA VAL A 83 12.55 -1.19 -12.81
C VAL A 83 13.41 -2.38 -13.24
N VAL A 84 13.78 -3.22 -12.27
CA VAL A 84 14.65 -4.40 -12.44
C VAL A 84 13.83 -5.64 -12.75
N ASP A 85 12.67 -5.81 -12.10
CA ASP A 85 11.78 -6.95 -12.33
C ASP A 85 10.30 -6.56 -12.24
N HIS A 86 9.45 -7.33 -12.92
CA HIS A 86 8.01 -7.14 -13.03
C HIS A 86 7.26 -8.42 -12.60
N HIS A 87 6.42 -8.30 -11.59
CA HIS A 87 5.58 -9.39 -11.11
C HIS A 87 4.09 -9.05 -11.25
N ASP A 88 3.40 -9.82 -12.08
CA ASP A 88 1.95 -9.70 -12.26
C ASP A 88 1.18 -10.36 -11.11
N LEU A 89 0.36 -9.57 -10.40
CA LEU A 89 -0.44 -10.01 -9.26
C LEU A 89 -1.91 -10.26 -9.59
N ARG A 90 -2.37 -10.01 -10.83
CA ARG A 90 -3.79 -10.02 -11.22
C ARG A 90 -4.54 -11.32 -10.91
N LYS A 91 -3.87 -12.46 -11.05
CA LYS A 91 -4.46 -13.80 -10.88
C LYS A 91 -4.02 -14.51 -9.60
N LYS A 92 -3.29 -13.81 -8.72
CA LYS A 92 -2.76 -14.41 -7.50
C LYS A 92 -3.84 -14.47 -6.42
N PRO A 93 -4.01 -15.61 -5.73
CA PRO A 93 -4.96 -15.71 -4.62
C PRO A 93 -4.57 -14.70 -3.53
N GLY A 94 -5.54 -14.19 -2.77
CA GLY A 94 -5.29 -13.27 -1.64
C GLY A 94 -5.13 -11.80 -2.01
N LEU A 95 -5.26 -11.42 -3.30
CA LEU A 95 -5.20 -10.02 -3.76
C LEU A 95 -6.18 -9.10 -3.01
N ILE A 96 -7.38 -9.60 -2.72
CA ILE A 96 -8.40 -8.87 -1.96
C ILE A 96 -7.89 -8.50 -0.57
N HIS A 97 -7.16 -9.40 0.10
CA HIS A 97 -6.58 -9.13 1.41
C HIS A 97 -5.47 -8.08 1.32
N LEU A 98 -4.59 -8.18 0.31
CA LEU A 98 -3.57 -7.17 0.06
C LEU A 98 -4.21 -5.78 -0.14
N ARG A 99 -5.27 -5.68 -0.95
CA ARG A 99 -5.98 -4.40 -1.15
C ARG A 99 -6.60 -3.87 0.13
N HIS A 100 -7.16 -4.75 0.96
CA HIS A 100 -7.74 -4.34 2.24
C HIS A 100 -6.71 -3.71 3.18
N VAL A 101 -5.48 -4.23 3.19
CA VAL A 101 -4.39 -3.70 4.03
C VAL A 101 -4.17 -2.20 3.79
N PHE A 102 -4.28 -1.73 2.55
CA PHE A 102 -4.13 -0.30 2.21
C PHE A 102 -5.28 0.60 2.67
N THR A 103 -6.43 0.03 3.02
CA THR A 103 -7.66 0.77 3.36
C THR A 103 -7.97 0.79 4.85
N GLN A 104 -7.12 0.18 5.68
CA GLN A 104 -7.32 0.11 7.12
C GLN A 104 -6.45 1.14 7.81
N ASP A 105 -7.07 2.10 8.49
CA ASP A 105 -6.35 3.19 9.16
C ASP A 105 -5.37 2.67 10.21
N SER A 106 -5.67 1.53 10.85
CA SER A 106 -4.83 0.91 11.87
C SER A 106 -3.45 0.49 11.38
N ASN A 107 -3.26 0.34 10.06
CA ASN A 107 -1.99 -0.10 9.48
C ASN A 107 -0.96 1.03 9.34
N PHE A 108 -1.39 2.27 9.58
CA PHE A 108 -0.58 3.45 9.34
C PHE A 108 -0.37 4.29 10.61
N VAL A 109 0.76 5.00 10.65
CA VAL A 109 1.04 6.02 11.67
C VAL A 109 0.79 7.39 11.08
N TRP A 110 -0.47 7.85 11.14
CA TRP A 110 -0.95 9.06 10.48
C TRP A 110 -0.26 10.35 10.93
N ASP A 111 0.16 10.40 12.21
CA ASP A 111 0.83 11.57 12.79
C ASP A 111 2.26 11.78 12.26
N GLU A 112 2.83 10.78 11.58
CA GLU A 112 4.19 10.80 11.02
C GLU A 112 4.19 10.94 9.48
N ARG A 113 3.05 11.29 8.89
CA ARG A 113 2.93 11.56 7.45
C ARG A 113 3.85 12.71 7.03
N SER A 114 4.65 12.50 5.99
CA SER A 114 5.48 13.54 5.36
C SER A 114 5.27 13.59 3.85
N VAL A 115 5.67 14.70 3.22
CA VAL A 115 5.72 14.83 1.75
C VAL A 115 7.15 15.17 1.37
N GLU A 116 7.70 14.40 0.45
CA GLU A 116 9.10 14.53 0.03
C GLU A 116 9.21 14.57 -1.49
N PRO A 117 10.20 15.30 -2.05
CA PRO A 117 10.48 15.25 -3.47
C PRO A 117 11.02 13.86 -3.87
N VAL A 118 10.65 13.40 -5.06
CA VAL A 118 11.21 12.18 -5.66
C VAL A 118 12.70 12.38 -5.94
N ASP A 119 13.03 13.48 -6.61
CA ASP A 119 14.40 13.88 -6.92
C ASP A 119 15.10 14.43 -5.68
N GLY A 120 16.03 13.65 -5.12
CA GLY A 120 16.77 14.00 -3.90
C GLY A 120 16.21 13.39 -2.61
N GLY A 121 15.18 12.56 -2.70
CA GLY A 121 14.74 11.73 -1.59
C GLY A 121 15.83 10.74 -1.19
N LYS A 122 16.31 10.81 0.05
CA LYS A 122 17.31 9.86 0.60
C LYS A 122 16.75 8.44 0.82
N ARG A 123 15.45 8.24 0.63
CA ARG A 123 14.80 6.97 0.94
C ARG A 123 15.12 5.93 -0.13
N GLU A 124 15.49 4.74 0.31
CA GLU A 124 15.73 3.60 -0.56
C GLU A 124 14.41 2.86 -0.85
N TRP A 125 13.65 3.36 -1.82
CA TRP A 125 12.53 2.63 -2.38
C TRP A 125 13.04 1.40 -3.13
N ALA A 126 12.62 0.22 -2.69
CA ALA A 126 13.03 -1.07 -3.26
C ALA A 126 11.93 -1.70 -4.10
N TYR A 127 10.67 -1.39 -3.80
CA TYR A 127 9.52 -1.95 -4.51
C TYR A 127 8.51 -0.86 -4.86
N ALA A 128 7.76 -1.08 -5.94
CA ALA A 128 6.58 -0.30 -6.28
C ALA A 128 5.41 -1.22 -6.64
N VAL A 129 4.22 -0.89 -6.15
CA VAL A 129 2.97 -1.53 -6.55
C VAL A 129 2.21 -0.57 -7.44
N ARG A 130 2.01 -0.98 -8.69
CA ARG A 130 1.35 -0.19 -9.73
C ARG A 130 -0.10 -0.65 -9.90
N PHE A 131 -1.04 0.25 -9.67
CA PHE A 131 -2.48 0.03 -9.87
C PHE A 131 -2.92 0.78 -11.12
N VAL A 132 -3.47 0.08 -12.11
CA VAL A 132 -3.91 0.69 -13.39
C VAL A 132 -5.36 0.33 -13.70
N ASP A 133 -6.13 1.33 -14.12
CA ASP A 133 -7.48 1.20 -14.67
C ASP A 133 -7.66 2.19 -15.85
N GLY A 134 -7.39 1.72 -17.07
CA GLY A 134 -7.39 2.56 -18.27
C GLY A 134 -6.26 3.60 -18.22
N GLU A 135 -6.60 4.89 -18.30
CA GLU A 135 -5.65 6.01 -18.20
C GLU A 135 -5.31 6.38 -16.75
N ALA A 136 -6.05 5.84 -15.78
CA ALA A 136 -5.86 6.17 -14.37
C ALA A 136 -4.82 5.22 -13.75
N GLU A 137 -3.82 5.82 -13.09
CA GLU A 137 -2.72 5.10 -12.48
C GLU A 137 -2.47 5.60 -11.06
N GLN A 138 -2.18 4.67 -10.14
CA GLN A 138 -1.63 4.98 -8.82
C GLN A 138 -0.45 4.06 -8.53
N ILE A 139 0.69 4.66 -8.19
CA ILE A 139 1.88 3.94 -7.76
C ILE A 139 2.06 4.07 -6.25
N VAL A 140 2.35 2.95 -5.61
CA VAL A 140 2.65 2.86 -4.18
C VAL A 140 4.04 2.29 -4.00
N LEU A 141 4.97 3.08 -3.49
CA LEU A 141 6.36 2.73 -3.22
C LEU A 141 6.50 2.08 -1.84
N PHE A 142 7.47 1.18 -1.71
CA PHE A 142 7.84 0.55 -0.45
C PHE A 142 9.34 0.49 -0.27
N THR A 143 9.77 0.65 0.98
CA THR A 143 11.12 0.28 1.40
C THR A 143 11.26 -1.24 1.41
N ARG A 144 12.51 -1.73 1.45
CA ARG A 144 12.81 -3.18 1.38
C ARG A 144 12.18 -3.99 2.53
N ASP A 145 11.98 -3.36 3.68
CA ASP A 145 11.37 -3.93 4.88
C ASP A 145 9.84 -3.74 4.94
N PHE A 146 9.23 -3.02 3.98
CA PHE A 146 7.82 -2.65 3.97
C PHE A 146 7.36 -1.84 5.21
N GLU A 147 8.28 -1.21 5.94
CA GLU A 147 7.95 -0.37 7.09
C GLU A 147 7.50 1.03 6.70
N LEU A 148 7.88 1.50 5.50
CA LEU A 148 7.45 2.77 4.95
C LEU A 148 6.75 2.56 3.61
N MET A 149 5.65 3.27 3.44
CA MET A 149 4.89 3.34 2.19
C MET A 149 4.97 4.75 1.63
N GLY A 150 5.18 4.88 0.33
CA GLY A 150 5.12 6.14 -0.39
C GLY A 150 3.98 6.13 -1.40
N LYS A 151 3.09 7.11 -1.37
CA LYS A 151 2.11 7.35 -2.44
C LYS A 151 2.72 8.36 -3.41
N LEU A 152 3.00 7.91 -4.63
CA LEU A 152 3.52 8.78 -5.68
C LEU A 152 2.40 9.70 -6.18
N SER A 153 2.71 10.99 -6.34
CA SER A 153 1.80 11.96 -6.95
C SER A 153 1.63 11.71 -8.45
N ALA A 154 0.51 12.14 -9.02
CA ALA A 154 0.19 11.91 -10.43
C ALA A 154 1.17 12.60 -11.41
N ASP A 155 1.84 13.65 -10.96
CA ASP A 155 2.90 14.34 -11.71
C ASP A 155 4.28 13.69 -11.54
N GLY A 156 4.40 12.65 -10.70
CA GLY A 156 5.65 11.95 -10.41
C GLY A 156 6.69 12.78 -9.64
N ALA A 157 6.36 13.99 -9.17
CA ALA A 157 7.32 14.91 -8.56
C ALA A 157 7.51 14.69 -7.06
N THR A 158 6.47 14.20 -6.38
CA THR A 158 6.45 14.07 -4.91
C THR A 158 5.97 12.70 -4.46
N VAL A 159 6.42 12.32 -3.27
CA VAL A 159 5.96 11.11 -2.58
C VAL A 159 5.39 11.53 -1.23
N GLU A 160 4.13 11.20 -1.00
CA GLU A 160 3.55 11.26 0.33
C GLU A 160 3.93 10.00 1.10
N VAL A 161 4.74 10.13 2.14
CA VAL A 161 5.30 9.00 2.88
C VAL A 161 4.59 8.81 4.20
N LEU A 162 4.35 7.55 4.53
CA LEU A 162 3.59 7.13 5.67
C LEU A 162 4.19 5.85 6.29
N PRO A 163 4.51 5.84 7.59
CA PRO A 163 4.94 4.62 8.27
C PRO A 163 3.81 3.61 8.35
N CYS A 164 4.16 2.36 8.07
CA CYS A 164 3.23 1.26 7.93
C CYS A 164 3.76 -0.08 8.46
N ALA A 165 4.65 -0.05 9.46
CA ALA A 165 5.26 -1.24 10.06
C ALA A 165 4.26 -2.33 10.49
N ARG A 166 3.02 -1.96 10.84
CA ARG A 166 1.96 -2.92 11.21
C ARG A 166 1.51 -3.82 10.07
N MET A 167 1.62 -3.36 8.81
CA MET A 167 1.30 -4.19 7.64
C MET A 167 2.50 -4.90 7.02
N ALA A 168 3.73 -4.49 7.35
CA ALA A 168 4.97 -5.01 6.76
C ALA A 168 5.00 -6.55 6.73
N GLY A 169 4.67 -7.19 7.86
CA GLY A 169 4.65 -8.65 7.97
C GLY A 169 3.60 -9.32 7.08
N ALA A 170 2.39 -8.76 7.00
CA ALA A 170 1.31 -9.30 6.18
C ALA A 170 1.62 -9.17 4.67
N VAL A 171 2.12 -8.00 4.25
CA VAL A 171 2.52 -7.74 2.86
C VAL A 171 3.68 -8.64 2.47
N THR A 172 4.73 -8.71 3.29
CA THR A 172 5.90 -9.57 3.03
C THR A 172 5.51 -11.04 2.90
N THR A 173 4.65 -11.53 3.80
CA THR A 173 4.16 -12.92 3.78
C THR A 173 3.39 -13.19 2.48
N TYR A 174 2.45 -12.30 2.15
CA TYR A 174 1.67 -12.40 0.92
C TYR A 174 2.56 -12.44 -0.33
N LEU A 175 3.48 -11.48 -0.47
CA LEU A 175 4.34 -11.38 -1.65
C LEU A 175 5.27 -12.58 -1.79
N ARG A 176 5.75 -13.14 -0.66
CA ARG A 176 6.52 -14.39 -0.65
C ARG A 176 5.68 -15.60 -1.06
N ASP A 177 4.44 -15.69 -0.57
CA ASP A 177 3.54 -16.81 -0.87
C ASP A 177 3.15 -16.86 -2.35
N VAL A 178 3.01 -15.69 -2.99
CA VAL A 178 2.71 -15.60 -4.43
C VAL A 178 3.95 -15.70 -5.33
N GLY A 179 5.14 -15.81 -4.72
CA GLY A 179 6.43 -15.93 -5.39
C GLY A 179 6.94 -14.63 -6.02
N ALA A 180 6.45 -13.48 -5.56
CA ALA A 180 6.85 -12.15 -6.03
C ALA A 180 7.98 -11.52 -5.20
N LEU A 181 8.35 -12.16 -4.09
CA LEU A 181 9.62 -11.93 -3.42
C LEU A 181 10.39 -13.24 -3.46
N GLU A 182 11.65 -13.21 -3.86
CA GLU A 182 12.51 -14.38 -3.74
C GLU A 182 12.45 -14.87 -2.28
N ARG A 183 12.24 -16.18 -2.09
CA ARG A 183 12.57 -16.80 -0.82
C ARG A 183 14.06 -16.58 -0.65
N ASN A 184 14.46 -15.65 0.21
CA ASN A 184 15.81 -15.56 0.73
C ASN A 184 16.17 -16.90 1.42
N SER A 185 16.51 -17.92 0.64
CA SER A 185 17.00 -19.22 1.07
C SER A 185 18.45 -19.44 0.64
N ASN A 186 19.19 -18.38 0.30
CA ASN A 186 20.61 -18.51 -0.01
C ASN A 186 21.49 -17.29 0.35
N ARG A 187 21.36 -16.78 1.58
CA ARG A 187 22.52 -16.21 2.26
C ARG A 187 23.15 -17.33 3.09
N GLU A 188 23.90 -18.19 2.41
CA GLU A 188 25.01 -18.90 3.05
C GLU A 188 25.88 -17.81 3.68
N VAL A 189 25.90 -17.81 5.01
CA VAL A 189 26.93 -17.15 5.79
C VAL A 189 28.25 -17.81 5.38
N PRO A 190 29.23 -17.11 4.80
CA PRO A 190 30.58 -17.67 4.72
C PRO A 190 31.04 -17.85 6.17
N SER A 191 31.14 -19.11 6.60
CA SER A 191 31.75 -19.46 7.87
C SER A 191 33.17 -18.89 7.93
N PRO A 192 33.60 -18.33 9.08
CA PRO A 192 35.00 -18.07 9.34
C PRO A 192 35.80 -19.37 9.48
#